data_AF-A0A485L6M2-F1
#
_entry.id   AF-A0A485L6M2-F1
#
_cell.length_a   1.000
_cell.length_b   1.000
_cell.length_c   1.000
_cell.angle_alpha   90.00
_cell.angle_beta   90.00
_cell.angle_gamma   90.00
#
_symmetry.space_group_name_H-M   'P 1'
#
loop_
_entity.id
_entity.type
_entity.pdbx_description
1 polymer ?
#
loop_
_entity_poly.entity_id
_entity_poly.type
_entity_poly.pdbx_seq_one_letter_code
_entity_poly.pdbx_strand_id
1 'polypeptide(L)'
;MVVTSRVTHATPASFAAHHEDRDAENDIADQYCANANLDFLLGGGKRHFSDACLAKLKAANYTMSYDKDDLAAYRKANEASGTLRLFGLYHKSHMSYEVDRIRGETKEPSLTEMTEHIFAILKNNKQAQKHGFFLMIEGSRVDHAGHSNDAGTMGKEAIEFDNTVGAVKKFVYSNPNVAMISAADHGTGGMTLGRDGVYKWSPEVINKQSMSTEWMEGLFSKDRASLTTEDKAMQLVKDLITKNSATKEILKNPKYKTDNLLVLMGQCISESARIAWTTIGHVGTDVNLYCAGPSVFTRRCAGNHNNIHVNEIMTNYLNLDLQPITLKLRGFKPNDNKTAAPPATPSVSPIATPIATPIATPAVTPASTK
;
A
#
# COMPACT_ATOMS: atom_id res chain seq x y z
N MET A 1 13.14 3.70 -1.60
CA MET A 1 11.73 3.27 -1.37
C MET A 1 11.22 2.52 -2.58
N VAL A 2 10.43 1.47 -2.40
CA VAL A 2 9.80 0.70 -3.50
C VAL A 2 8.32 0.52 -3.20
N VAL A 3 7.44 1.08 -4.03
CA VAL A 3 5.99 1.07 -3.77
C VAL A 3 5.21 0.86 -5.06
N THR A 4 3.99 0.32 -4.96
CA THR A 4 3.05 0.26 -6.11
C THR A 4 2.05 1.43 -6.12
N SER A 5 2.06 2.29 -5.12
CA SER A 5 1.32 3.56 -5.09
C SER A 5 2.09 4.68 -5.82
N ARG A 6 1.66 5.93 -5.58
CA ARG A 6 2.47 7.09 -5.91
C ARG A 6 3.57 7.14 -4.87
N VAL A 7 4.78 7.42 -5.29
CA VAL A 7 5.93 7.57 -4.38
C VAL A 7 5.80 8.72 -3.39
N THR A 8 4.89 9.65 -3.65
CA THR A 8 4.47 10.77 -2.79
C THR A 8 3.27 10.43 -1.91
N HIS A 9 2.72 9.22 -1.99
CA HIS A 9 1.60 8.78 -1.17
C HIS A 9 1.99 8.67 0.31
N ALA A 10 1.01 8.58 1.20
CA ALA A 10 1.21 8.72 2.65
C ALA A 10 2.29 7.80 3.23
N THR A 11 2.29 6.51 2.87
CA THR A 11 3.27 5.55 3.39
C THR A 11 4.71 5.93 3.04
N PRO A 12 5.13 6.06 1.75
CA PRO A 12 6.48 6.54 1.43
C PRO A 12 6.78 7.96 1.93
N ALA A 13 5.81 8.88 1.87
CA ALA A 13 5.98 10.25 2.36
C ALA A 13 6.37 10.29 3.85
N SER A 14 5.78 9.43 4.68
CA SER A 14 6.06 9.38 6.11
C SER A 14 7.52 9.02 6.46
N PHE A 15 8.27 8.43 5.54
CA PHE A 15 9.69 8.07 5.73
C PHE A 15 10.67 9.10 5.15
N ALA A 16 10.22 10.02 4.29
CA ALA A 16 11.12 10.84 3.49
C ALA A 16 10.71 12.31 3.32
N ALA A 17 9.58 12.73 3.89
CA ALA A 17 9.08 14.10 3.84
C ALA A 17 8.35 14.47 5.15
N HIS A 18 8.12 15.78 5.31
CA HIS A 18 7.30 16.31 6.40
C HIS A 18 6.29 17.29 5.83
N HIS A 19 5.00 17.00 6.03
CA HIS A 19 3.90 17.89 5.65
C HIS A 19 2.69 17.63 6.56
N GLU A 20 1.90 18.66 6.86
CA GLU A 20 0.70 18.54 7.70
C GLU A 20 -0.48 17.89 6.97
N ASP A 21 -0.49 18.02 5.65
CA ASP A 21 -1.50 17.48 4.74
C ASP A 21 -0.88 16.44 3.80
N ARG A 22 -1.39 15.21 3.84
CA ARG A 22 -0.92 14.11 2.98
C ARG A 22 -1.22 14.32 1.50
N ASP A 23 -2.19 15.16 1.17
CA ASP A 23 -2.62 15.40 -0.21
C ASP A 23 -1.77 16.49 -0.91
N ALA A 24 -0.86 17.14 -0.18
CA ALA A 24 0.15 18.06 -0.73
C ALA A 24 1.30 17.31 -1.43
N GLU A 25 0.96 16.38 -2.33
CA GLU A 25 1.91 15.47 -2.98
C GLU A 25 2.96 16.19 -3.84
N ASN A 26 2.65 17.39 -4.36
CA ASN A 26 3.64 18.21 -5.09
C ASN A 26 4.71 18.77 -4.14
N ASP A 27 4.33 19.22 -2.95
CA ASP A 27 5.25 19.75 -1.95
C ASP A 27 6.12 18.62 -1.37
N ILE A 28 5.53 17.43 -1.20
CA ILE A 28 6.25 16.20 -0.85
C ILE A 28 7.26 15.85 -1.94
N ALA A 29 6.87 15.91 -3.22
CA ALA A 29 7.79 15.68 -4.34
C ALA A 29 8.96 16.67 -4.31
N ASP A 30 8.69 17.97 -4.14
CA ASP A 30 9.73 19.01 -4.08
C ASP A 30 10.75 18.76 -2.95
N GLN A 31 10.32 18.25 -1.80
CA GLN A 31 11.22 17.80 -0.72
C GLN A 31 12.14 16.65 -1.18
N TYR A 32 11.61 15.66 -1.91
CA TYR A 32 12.45 14.59 -2.47
C TYR A 32 13.48 15.13 -3.47
N CYS A 33 13.08 16.05 -4.34
CA CYS A 33 13.98 16.64 -5.35
C CYS A 33 15.06 17.53 -4.73
N ALA A 34 14.79 18.12 -3.57
CA ALA A 34 15.75 18.89 -2.78
C ALA A 34 16.64 17.99 -1.90
N ASN A 35 16.26 16.73 -1.66
CA ASN A 35 16.96 15.82 -0.78
C ASN A 35 17.94 14.90 -1.54
N ALA A 36 19.18 15.38 -1.70
CA ALA A 36 20.26 14.59 -2.31
C ALA A 36 20.72 13.38 -1.46
N ASN A 37 20.11 13.11 -0.30
CA ASN A 37 20.43 11.94 0.52
C ASN A 37 19.54 10.72 0.22
N LEU A 38 18.50 10.85 -0.60
CA LEU A 38 17.68 9.71 -1.02
C LEU A 38 18.39 8.90 -2.11
N ASP A 39 18.87 7.70 -1.86
CA ASP A 39 19.58 6.93 -2.90
C ASP A 39 18.66 6.51 -4.06
N PHE A 40 17.42 6.12 -3.75
CA PHE A 40 16.45 5.73 -4.77
C PHE A 40 15.00 5.78 -4.32
N LEU A 41 14.11 5.86 -5.31
CA LEU A 41 12.67 5.80 -5.16
C LEU A 41 12.08 5.16 -6.43
N LEU A 42 11.22 4.15 -6.26
CA LEU A 42 10.57 3.38 -7.32
C LEU A 42 9.07 3.31 -7.07
N GLY A 43 8.26 3.70 -8.04
CA GLY A 43 6.80 3.57 -7.99
C GLY A 43 6.10 4.41 -9.05
N GLY A 44 4.83 4.76 -8.81
CA GLY A 44 4.06 5.68 -9.65
C GLY A 44 4.20 7.15 -9.22
N GLY A 45 3.31 8.01 -9.74
CA GLY A 45 3.16 9.39 -9.30
C GLY A 45 3.92 10.42 -10.13
N LYS A 46 4.29 10.10 -11.37
CA LYS A 46 5.04 11.01 -12.26
C LYS A 46 4.42 12.41 -12.35
N ARG A 47 3.09 12.53 -12.23
CA ARG A 47 2.38 13.82 -12.31
C ARG A 47 2.78 14.84 -11.24
N HIS A 48 3.37 14.41 -10.13
CA HIS A 48 3.77 15.28 -9.02
C HIS A 48 5.18 15.86 -9.18
N PHE A 49 5.95 15.38 -10.16
CA PHE A 49 7.33 15.80 -10.38
C PHE A 49 7.39 16.78 -11.57
N SER A 50 7.67 18.05 -11.29
CA SER A 50 7.87 19.08 -12.32
C SER A 50 9.16 18.85 -13.11
N ASP A 51 9.24 19.37 -14.34
CA ASP A 51 10.47 19.29 -15.15
C ASP A 51 11.67 19.92 -14.43
N ALA A 52 11.46 21.00 -13.67
CA ALA A 52 12.48 21.65 -12.86
C ALA A 52 12.99 20.72 -11.74
N CYS A 53 12.09 20.01 -11.06
CA CYS A 53 12.49 18.99 -10.09
C CYS A 53 13.31 17.88 -10.78
N LEU A 54 12.82 17.33 -11.90
CA LEU A 54 13.51 16.24 -12.59
C LEU A 54 14.89 16.67 -13.10
N ALA A 55 15.04 17.92 -13.53
CA ALA A 55 16.32 18.49 -13.91
C ALA A 55 17.31 18.57 -12.73
N LYS A 56 16.84 18.94 -11.53
CA LYS A 56 17.67 18.94 -10.30
C LYS A 56 18.16 17.54 -9.98
N LEU A 57 17.30 16.53 -10.04
CA LEU A 57 17.67 15.13 -9.82
C LEU A 57 18.73 14.67 -10.84
N LYS A 58 18.54 14.96 -12.13
CA LYS A 58 19.55 14.63 -13.15
C LYS A 58 20.88 15.34 -12.91
N ALA A 59 20.86 16.62 -12.52
CA ALA A 59 22.06 17.37 -12.16
C ALA A 59 22.77 16.78 -10.93
N ALA A 60 22.03 16.11 -10.04
CA ALA A 60 22.55 15.33 -8.91
C ALA A 60 22.90 13.87 -9.27
N ASN A 61 23.06 13.55 -10.57
CA ASN A 61 23.43 12.24 -11.10
C ASN A 61 22.41 11.10 -10.87
N TYR A 62 21.13 11.43 -10.66
CA TYR A 62 20.08 10.42 -10.67
C TYR A 62 19.76 9.97 -12.10
N THR A 63 19.63 8.67 -12.28
CA THR A 63 19.05 8.10 -13.48
C THR A 63 17.54 8.04 -13.34
N MET A 64 16.82 8.47 -14.37
CA MET A 64 15.37 8.31 -14.45
C MET A 64 15.02 7.00 -15.14
N SER A 65 14.09 6.25 -14.56
CA SER A 65 13.53 5.03 -15.14
C SER A 65 12.01 5.18 -15.25
N TYR A 66 11.45 4.93 -16.42
CA TYR A 66 10.01 5.12 -16.69
C TYR A 66 9.28 3.81 -16.99
N ASP A 67 10.01 2.72 -17.22
CA ASP A 67 9.45 1.39 -17.43
C ASP A 67 10.41 0.27 -16.97
N LYS A 68 9.97 -0.98 -17.13
CA LYS A 68 10.75 -2.17 -16.79
C LYS A 68 12.04 -2.33 -17.61
N ASP A 69 12.06 -1.83 -18.85
CA ASP A 69 13.22 -1.94 -19.73
C ASP A 69 14.32 -0.98 -19.25
N ASP A 70 13.94 0.26 -18.88
CA ASP A 70 14.82 1.23 -18.23
C ASP A 70 15.40 0.70 -16.92
N LEU A 71 14.56 0.07 -16.08
CA LEU A 71 14.99 -0.50 -14.80
C LEU A 71 16.00 -1.65 -14.99
N ALA A 72 15.75 -2.51 -15.98
CA ALA A 72 16.67 -3.59 -16.34
C ALA A 72 18.00 -3.05 -16.88
N ALA A 73 17.96 -2.03 -17.73
CA ALA A 73 19.16 -1.36 -18.22
C ALA A 73 19.96 -0.71 -17.08
N TYR A 74 19.28 -0.05 -16.14
CA TYR A 74 19.92 0.55 -14.97
C TYR A 74 20.64 -0.50 -14.12
N ARG A 75 19.98 -1.61 -13.79
CA ARG A 75 20.62 -2.72 -13.07
C ARG A 75 21.84 -3.22 -13.81
N LYS A 76 21.73 -3.52 -15.11
CA LYS A 76 22.84 -4.03 -15.92
C LYS A 76 24.06 -3.09 -15.87
N ALA A 77 23.83 -1.79 -15.87
CA ALA A 77 24.90 -0.79 -15.82
C ALA A 77 25.51 -0.58 -14.42
N ASN A 78 24.75 -0.80 -13.34
CA ASN A 78 25.13 -0.38 -11.98
C ASN A 78 25.29 -1.52 -10.97
N GLU A 79 24.89 -2.75 -11.30
CA GLU A 79 25.00 -3.91 -10.39
C GLU A 79 26.46 -4.14 -9.98
N ALA A 80 27.41 -4.09 -10.92
CA ALA A 80 28.82 -4.34 -10.64
C ALA A 80 29.49 -3.23 -9.79
N SER A 81 29.12 -1.97 -9.99
CA SER A 81 29.65 -0.84 -9.22
C SER A 81 28.95 -0.67 -7.86
N GLY A 82 27.73 -1.21 -7.73
CA GLY A 82 26.86 -0.96 -6.59
C GLY A 82 26.31 0.46 -6.54
N THR A 83 26.45 1.26 -7.60
CA THR A 83 25.96 2.64 -7.64
C THR A 83 24.44 2.68 -7.56
N LEU A 84 23.90 3.46 -6.62
CA LEU A 84 22.46 3.59 -6.41
C LEU A 84 22.04 5.06 -6.34
N ARG A 85 21.57 5.55 -7.49
CA ARG A 85 21.05 6.90 -7.75
C ARG A 85 19.97 6.78 -8.82
N LEU A 86 18.76 6.40 -8.39
CA LEU A 86 17.69 5.97 -9.29
C LEU A 86 16.33 6.55 -8.88
N PHE A 87 15.63 7.19 -9.80
CA PHE A 87 14.23 7.57 -9.66
C PHE A 87 13.39 6.86 -10.72
N GLY A 88 12.62 5.87 -10.28
CA GLY A 88 11.65 5.11 -11.07
C GLY A 88 10.25 5.70 -10.94
N LEU A 89 9.69 6.23 -12.03
CA LEU A 89 8.36 6.83 -12.09
C LEU A 89 7.54 6.16 -13.21
N TYR A 90 6.95 5.01 -12.89
CA TYR A 90 6.39 4.05 -13.85
C TYR A 90 4.97 4.37 -14.31
N HIS A 91 4.25 5.22 -13.60
CA HIS A 91 2.89 5.62 -13.97
C HIS A 91 2.59 7.08 -13.58
N LYS A 92 1.61 7.70 -14.24
CA LYS A 92 1.20 9.09 -13.94
C LYS A 92 0.63 9.23 -12.53
N SER A 93 -0.17 8.25 -12.10
CA SER A 93 -0.73 8.12 -10.74
C SER A 93 -0.13 6.88 -10.07
N HIS A 94 -0.88 6.17 -9.23
CA HIS A 94 -0.50 4.84 -8.73
C HIS A 94 -0.14 3.90 -9.89
N MET A 95 0.73 2.93 -9.66
CA MET A 95 0.96 1.86 -10.63
C MET A 95 -0.33 1.06 -10.85
N SER A 96 -0.45 0.48 -12.04
CA SER A 96 -1.55 -0.41 -12.43
C SER A 96 -1.64 -1.58 -11.44
N TYR A 97 -2.82 -2.15 -11.22
CA TYR A 97 -2.92 -3.35 -10.37
C TYR A 97 -2.15 -4.53 -10.98
N GLU A 98 -1.71 -5.47 -10.15
CA GLU A 98 -0.98 -6.67 -10.53
C GLU A 98 -1.74 -7.47 -11.58
N VAL A 99 -3.05 -7.64 -11.38
CA VAL A 99 -3.93 -8.33 -12.33
C VAL A 99 -3.88 -7.73 -13.74
N ASP A 100 -3.64 -6.42 -13.86
CA ASP A 100 -3.49 -5.74 -15.14
C ASP A 100 -2.05 -5.74 -15.64
N ARG A 101 -1.05 -5.68 -14.75
CA ARG A 101 0.37 -5.83 -15.11
C ARG A 101 0.66 -7.19 -15.73
N ILE A 102 0.21 -8.28 -15.11
CA ILE A 102 0.43 -9.65 -15.61
C ILE A 102 -0.27 -9.94 -16.93
N ARG A 103 -1.29 -9.15 -17.30
CA ARG A 103 -1.94 -9.25 -18.62
C ARG A 103 -1.03 -8.76 -19.74
N GLY A 104 0.05 -8.04 -19.42
CA GLY A 104 1.04 -7.55 -20.39
C GLY A 104 0.64 -6.27 -21.12
N GLU A 105 -0.41 -5.59 -20.65
CA GLU A 105 -0.90 -4.32 -21.23
C GLU A 105 -0.13 -3.09 -20.69
N THR A 106 0.82 -3.31 -19.77
CA THR A 106 1.65 -2.25 -19.19
C THR A 106 3.12 -2.62 -19.31
N LYS A 107 3.99 -1.61 -19.26
CA LYS A 107 5.45 -1.80 -19.14
C LYS A 107 5.96 -1.54 -17.73
N GLU A 108 5.07 -1.55 -16.76
CA GLU A 108 5.41 -1.32 -15.36
C GLU A 108 6.07 -2.59 -14.78
N PRO A 109 7.17 -2.48 -14.01
CA PRO A 109 7.72 -3.61 -13.29
C PRO A 109 6.82 -4.02 -12.11
N SER A 110 6.87 -5.29 -11.72
CA SER A 110 6.20 -5.77 -10.50
C SER A 110 6.91 -5.26 -9.22
N LEU A 111 6.26 -5.39 -8.07
CA LEU A 111 6.87 -5.03 -6.78
C LEU A 111 8.09 -5.91 -6.49
N THR A 112 7.97 -7.20 -6.78
CA THR A 112 9.04 -8.20 -6.66
C THR A 112 10.20 -7.84 -7.58
N GLU A 113 9.94 -7.54 -8.86
CA GLU A 113 10.98 -7.14 -9.81
C GLU A 113 11.72 -5.90 -9.30
N MET A 114 11.01 -4.81 -8.98
CA MET A 114 11.63 -3.60 -8.44
C MET A 114 12.51 -3.88 -7.23
N THR A 115 12.04 -4.73 -6.31
CA THR A 115 12.76 -5.12 -5.09
C THR A 115 14.03 -5.92 -5.41
N GLU A 116 13.95 -6.93 -6.29
CA GLU A 116 15.10 -7.74 -6.69
C GLU A 116 16.17 -6.93 -7.43
N HIS A 117 15.75 -5.97 -8.26
CA HIS A 117 16.67 -5.05 -8.92
C HIS A 117 17.49 -4.23 -7.91
N ILE A 118 16.85 -3.74 -6.85
CA ILE A 118 17.53 -3.02 -5.76
C ILE A 118 18.46 -3.95 -4.98
N PHE A 119 18.02 -5.16 -4.63
CA PHE A 119 18.86 -6.11 -3.91
C PHE A 119 20.11 -6.54 -4.69
N ALA A 120 20.01 -6.69 -6.02
CA ALA A 120 21.16 -7.00 -6.86
C ALA A 120 22.24 -5.91 -6.77
N ILE A 121 21.85 -4.63 -6.77
CA ILE A 121 22.78 -3.50 -6.65
C ILE A 121 23.30 -3.36 -5.21
N LEU A 122 22.43 -3.47 -4.20
CA LEU A 122 22.80 -3.36 -2.79
C LEU A 122 23.87 -4.38 -2.38
N LYS A 123 23.87 -5.57 -2.98
CA LYS A 123 24.88 -6.61 -2.73
C LYS A 123 26.32 -6.10 -2.94
N ASN A 124 26.52 -5.20 -3.90
CA ASN A 124 27.85 -4.64 -4.23
C ASN A 124 28.03 -3.18 -3.78
N ASN A 125 27.03 -2.59 -3.11
CA ASN A 125 27.08 -1.20 -2.68
C ASN A 125 27.98 -1.04 -1.43
N LYS A 126 29.13 -0.40 -1.61
CA LYS A 126 30.14 -0.21 -0.54
C LYS A 126 29.64 0.66 0.62
N GLN A 127 28.78 1.64 0.37
CA GLN A 127 28.24 2.50 1.43
C GLN A 127 27.26 1.70 2.29
N ALA A 128 26.36 0.94 1.67
CA ALA A 128 25.42 0.07 2.36
C ALA A 128 26.14 -1.02 3.18
N GLN A 129 27.20 -1.62 2.63
CA GLN A 129 28.01 -2.61 3.35
C GLN A 129 28.73 -2.02 4.57
N LYS A 130 29.17 -0.75 4.49
CA LYS A 130 29.93 -0.08 5.54
C LYS A 130 29.04 0.56 6.61
N HIS A 131 27.93 1.17 6.20
CA HIS A 131 27.09 2.02 7.05
C HIS A 131 25.69 1.45 7.30
N GLY A 132 25.36 0.31 6.68
CA GLY A 132 24.01 -0.22 6.68
C GLY A 132 23.11 0.49 5.65
N PHE A 133 21.87 0.05 5.58
CA PHE A 133 20.84 0.65 4.74
C PHE A 133 19.47 0.50 5.40
N PHE A 134 18.53 1.34 4.98
CA PHE A 134 17.11 1.21 5.28
C PHE A 134 16.34 1.16 3.96
N LEU A 135 15.39 0.23 3.88
CA LEU A 135 14.56 0.05 2.69
C LEU A 135 13.10 -0.19 3.09
N MET A 136 12.23 0.73 2.69
CA MET A 136 10.79 0.59 2.80
C MET A 136 10.20 0.07 1.48
N ILE A 137 9.43 -1.02 1.59
CA ILE A 137 8.76 -1.71 0.48
C ILE A 137 7.26 -1.76 0.81
N GLU A 138 6.40 -1.32 -0.12
CA GLU A 138 4.95 -1.24 0.09
C GLU A 138 4.17 -1.97 -1.01
N GLY A 139 3.38 -2.98 -0.61
CA GLY A 139 2.30 -3.56 -1.41
C GLY A 139 1.07 -2.67 -1.42
N SER A 140 1.20 -1.46 -1.96
CA SER A 140 0.27 -0.36 -1.68
C SER A 140 -1.14 -0.54 -2.23
N ARG A 141 -1.33 -1.34 -3.28
CA ARG A 141 -2.60 -1.45 -3.99
C ARG A 141 -3.56 -2.47 -3.34
N VAL A 142 -3.12 -3.26 -2.34
CA VAL A 142 -4.02 -4.12 -1.56
C VAL A 142 -5.13 -3.30 -0.90
N ASP A 143 -4.77 -2.17 -0.30
CA ASP A 143 -5.70 -1.22 0.33
C ASP A 143 -6.71 -0.66 -0.69
N HIS A 144 -6.23 -0.13 -1.81
CA HIS A 144 -7.08 0.42 -2.85
C HIS A 144 -8.10 -0.59 -3.41
N ALA A 145 -7.69 -1.86 -3.57
CA ALA A 145 -8.61 -2.93 -3.98
C ALA A 145 -9.64 -3.25 -2.89
N GLY A 146 -9.28 -3.08 -1.61
CA GLY A 146 -10.21 -3.17 -0.47
C GLY A 146 -11.26 -2.05 -0.47
N HIS A 147 -10.88 -0.80 -0.70
CA HIS A 147 -11.83 0.32 -0.87
C HIS A 147 -12.83 0.08 -2.01
N SER A 148 -12.35 -0.63 -3.02
CA SER A 148 -13.00 -1.03 -4.25
C SER A 148 -13.85 -2.31 -4.11
N ASN A 149 -13.78 -3.01 -2.97
CA ASN A 149 -14.39 -4.33 -2.75
C ASN A 149 -14.08 -5.35 -3.86
N ASP A 150 -12.93 -5.21 -4.51
CA ASP A 150 -12.51 -6.04 -5.63
C ASP A 150 -11.64 -7.20 -5.13
N ALA A 151 -12.32 -8.26 -4.69
CA ALA A 151 -11.67 -9.41 -4.05
C ALA A 151 -10.60 -10.09 -4.93
N GLY A 152 -10.83 -10.19 -6.24
CA GLY A 152 -9.88 -10.86 -7.12
C GLY A 152 -8.69 -10.00 -7.53
N THR A 153 -8.81 -8.68 -7.49
CA THR A 153 -7.66 -7.77 -7.55
C THR A 153 -6.91 -7.75 -6.23
N MET A 154 -7.60 -7.61 -5.10
CA MET A 154 -7.00 -7.59 -3.75
C MET A 154 -6.20 -8.86 -3.49
N GLY A 155 -6.73 -10.03 -3.85
CA GLY A 155 -6.02 -11.30 -3.71
C GLY A 155 -4.74 -11.39 -4.54
N LYS A 156 -4.73 -10.85 -5.77
CA LYS A 156 -3.54 -10.85 -6.63
C LYS A 156 -2.48 -9.85 -6.15
N GLU A 157 -2.89 -8.70 -5.64
CA GLU A 157 -1.97 -7.77 -4.96
C GLU A 157 -1.34 -8.40 -3.72
N ALA A 158 -2.13 -9.12 -2.91
CA ALA A 158 -1.62 -9.82 -1.73
C ALA A 158 -0.62 -10.92 -2.10
N ILE A 159 -0.88 -11.68 -3.19
CA ILE A 159 0.05 -12.69 -3.71
C ILE A 159 1.36 -12.04 -4.20
N GLU A 160 1.28 -10.91 -4.91
CA GLU A 160 2.50 -10.22 -5.36
C GLU A 160 3.32 -9.63 -4.20
N PHE A 161 2.64 -9.16 -3.15
CA PHE A 161 3.32 -8.78 -1.91
C PHE A 161 3.95 -10.00 -1.21
N ASP A 162 3.31 -11.16 -1.20
CA ASP A 162 3.89 -12.41 -0.66
C ASP A 162 5.12 -12.86 -1.46
N ASN A 163 5.08 -12.79 -2.80
CA ASN A 163 6.26 -13.03 -3.66
C ASN A 163 7.42 -12.10 -3.28
N THR A 164 7.11 -10.81 -3.08
CA THR A 164 8.08 -9.80 -2.65
C THR A 164 8.66 -10.16 -1.27
N VAL A 165 7.83 -10.55 -0.30
CA VAL A 165 8.28 -11.02 1.02
C VAL A 165 9.18 -12.26 0.87
N GLY A 166 8.90 -13.17 -0.06
CA GLY A 166 9.77 -14.28 -0.43
C GLY A 166 11.16 -13.82 -0.86
N ALA A 167 11.23 -12.85 -1.78
CA ALA A 167 12.49 -12.25 -2.23
C ALA A 167 13.25 -11.55 -1.08
N VAL A 168 12.54 -10.80 -0.23
CA VAL A 168 13.13 -10.14 0.96
C VAL A 168 13.68 -11.17 1.94
N LYS A 169 12.94 -12.24 2.25
CA LYS A 169 13.41 -13.31 3.15
C LYS A 169 14.65 -13.99 2.59
N LYS A 170 14.69 -14.27 1.28
CA LYS A 170 15.87 -14.83 0.61
C LYS A 170 17.09 -13.90 0.77
N PHE A 171 16.89 -12.59 0.61
CA PHE A 171 17.94 -11.60 0.83
C PHE A 171 18.39 -11.58 2.29
N VAL A 172 17.46 -11.51 3.25
CA VAL A 172 17.75 -11.53 4.70
C VAL A 172 18.55 -12.77 5.09
N TYR A 173 18.13 -13.97 4.69
CA TYR A 173 18.83 -15.20 5.08
C TYR A 173 20.19 -15.38 4.41
N SER A 174 20.45 -14.66 3.31
CA SER A 174 21.75 -14.63 2.65
C SER A 174 22.69 -13.55 3.22
N ASN A 175 22.20 -12.68 4.12
CA ASN A 175 22.94 -11.54 4.65
C ASN A 175 22.76 -11.45 6.18
N PRO A 176 23.72 -11.95 7.00
CA PRO A 176 23.51 -12.21 8.42
C PRO A 176 23.21 -10.97 9.29
N ASN A 177 23.50 -9.76 8.79
CA ASN A 177 23.26 -8.49 9.49
C ASN A 177 22.05 -7.71 8.93
N VAL A 178 21.21 -8.36 8.12
CA VAL A 178 19.99 -7.76 7.59
C VAL A 178 18.78 -8.34 8.32
N ALA A 179 17.81 -7.48 8.61
CA ALA A 179 16.54 -7.87 9.21
C ALA A 179 15.38 -7.30 8.40
N MET A 180 14.24 -7.98 8.46
CA MET A 180 12.97 -7.61 7.85
C MET A 180 11.93 -7.48 8.95
N ILE A 181 11.15 -6.40 8.88
CA ILE A 181 9.90 -6.19 9.60
C ILE A 181 8.83 -5.93 8.55
N SER A 182 7.68 -6.59 8.68
CA SER A 182 6.53 -6.44 7.78
C SER A 182 5.26 -6.39 8.62
N ALA A 183 4.45 -5.37 8.40
CA ALA A 183 3.16 -5.18 9.03
C ALA A 183 2.24 -4.47 8.03
N ALA A 184 0.94 -4.65 8.19
CA ALA A 184 -0.03 -3.76 7.56
C ALA A 184 -0.15 -2.47 8.37
N ASP A 185 -0.55 -1.40 7.72
CA ASP A 185 -0.94 -0.14 8.36
C ASP A 185 -2.36 -0.21 8.94
N HIS A 186 -3.29 -0.89 8.26
CA HIS A 186 -4.64 -1.20 8.73
C HIS A 186 -5.33 -2.31 7.90
N GLY A 187 -6.51 -2.75 8.34
CA GLY A 187 -7.43 -3.51 7.50
C GLY A 187 -8.32 -2.59 6.66
N THR A 188 -8.75 -3.05 5.48
CA THR A 188 -9.59 -2.26 4.55
C THR A 188 -10.74 -3.10 3.98
N GLY A 189 -11.91 -2.49 3.82
CA GLY A 189 -13.14 -3.09 3.27
C GLY A 189 -13.92 -4.01 4.25
N GLY A 190 -13.23 -4.53 5.26
CA GLY A 190 -13.81 -5.49 6.22
C GLY A 190 -14.34 -6.74 5.53
N MET A 191 -13.46 -7.35 4.72
CA MET A 191 -13.74 -8.54 3.93
C MET A 191 -13.98 -9.77 4.81
N THR A 192 -14.95 -10.61 4.43
CA THR A 192 -15.18 -11.92 5.05
C THR A 192 -15.25 -13.03 3.99
N LEU A 193 -14.67 -14.19 4.30
CA LEU A 193 -14.85 -15.41 3.52
C LEU A 193 -16.08 -16.16 4.04
N GLY A 194 -17.12 -16.24 3.24
CA GLY A 194 -18.44 -16.63 3.67
C GLY A 194 -19.39 -15.44 3.65
N ARG A 195 -20.64 -15.71 3.27
CA ARG A 195 -21.66 -14.71 3.01
C ARG A 195 -23.05 -15.28 3.25
N ASP A 196 -23.96 -14.45 3.79
CA ASP A 196 -25.40 -14.72 3.92
C ASP A 196 -25.74 -16.06 4.59
N GLY A 197 -24.95 -16.47 5.60
CA GLY A 197 -25.14 -17.72 6.34
C GLY A 197 -24.77 -18.99 5.57
N VAL A 198 -24.17 -18.87 4.39
CA VAL A 198 -23.73 -20.01 3.57
C VAL A 198 -22.28 -20.37 3.93
N TYR A 199 -22.08 -21.60 4.41
CA TYR A 199 -20.78 -22.16 4.81
C TYR A 199 -19.98 -22.62 3.59
N LYS A 200 -19.77 -21.73 2.63
CA LYS A 200 -19.03 -21.98 1.40
C LYS A 200 -18.25 -20.73 0.99
N TRP A 201 -17.04 -20.95 0.48
CA TRP A 201 -16.25 -19.96 -0.24
C TRP A 201 -15.87 -20.53 -1.61
N SER A 202 -15.93 -19.70 -2.65
CA SER A 202 -15.71 -20.08 -4.05
C SER A 202 -14.48 -19.35 -4.63
N PRO A 203 -13.26 -19.72 -4.21
CA PRO A 203 -12.02 -19.05 -4.63
C PRO A 203 -11.75 -19.14 -6.15
N GLU A 204 -12.30 -20.15 -6.83
CA GLU A 204 -12.18 -20.33 -8.28
C GLU A 204 -12.72 -19.14 -9.09
N VAL A 205 -13.62 -18.34 -8.49
CA VAL A 205 -14.22 -17.17 -9.12
C VAL A 205 -13.21 -16.03 -9.20
N ILE A 206 -12.60 -15.68 -8.06
CA ILE A 206 -11.62 -14.60 -7.98
C ILE A 206 -10.29 -14.94 -8.68
N ASN A 207 -9.94 -16.24 -8.75
CA ASN A 207 -8.79 -16.72 -9.52
C ASN A 207 -8.95 -16.48 -11.02
N LYS A 208 -10.17 -16.51 -11.55
CA LYS A 208 -10.45 -16.30 -12.98
C LYS A 208 -10.50 -14.82 -13.40
N GLN A 209 -10.54 -13.90 -12.44
CA GLN A 209 -10.56 -12.47 -12.74
C GLN A 209 -9.23 -12.04 -13.37
N SER A 210 -9.26 -11.58 -14.61
CA SER A 210 -8.08 -11.21 -15.42
C SER A 210 -7.92 -9.69 -15.63
N MET A 211 -8.73 -8.89 -14.94
CA MET A 211 -8.75 -7.44 -15.06
C MET A 211 -9.23 -6.84 -13.75
N SER A 212 -8.68 -5.69 -13.34
CA SER A 212 -9.20 -4.98 -12.17
C SER A 212 -10.50 -4.26 -12.52
N THR A 213 -11.32 -3.99 -11.50
CA THR A 213 -12.50 -3.14 -11.65
C THR A 213 -12.15 -1.71 -12.08
N GLU A 214 -10.95 -1.20 -11.75
CA GLU A 214 -10.43 0.08 -12.24
C GLU A 214 -10.19 0.05 -13.76
N TRP A 215 -9.57 -1.01 -14.27
CA TRP A 215 -9.35 -1.14 -15.71
C TRP A 215 -10.64 -1.41 -16.47
N MET A 216 -11.53 -2.24 -15.91
CA MET A 216 -12.89 -2.43 -16.44
C MET A 216 -13.60 -1.10 -16.56
N GLU A 217 -13.53 -0.25 -15.53
CA GLU A 217 -14.13 1.08 -15.55
C GLU A 217 -13.58 1.95 -16.70
N GLY A 218 -12.26 1.88 -16.91
CA GLY A 218 -11.57 2.56 -18.00
C GLY A 218 -12.09 2.19 -19.38
N LEU A 219 -12.55 0.95 -19.60
CA LEU A 219 -13.17 0.53 -20.86
C LEU A 219 -14.48 1.28 -21.15
N PHE A 220 -15.20 1.72 -20.12
CA PHE A 220 -16.40 2.56 -20.30
C PHE A 220 -16.04 4.02 -20.57
N SER A 221 -14.86 4.49 -20.14
CA SER A 221 -14.47 5.91 -20.19
C SER A 221 -14.23 6.47 -21.60
N LYS A 222 -13.73 5.64 -22.54
CA LYS A 222 -13.47 6.05 -23.94
C LYS A 222 -14.73 6.19 -24.79
N ASP A 223 -15.84 5.63 -24.30
CA ASP A 223 -17.12 5.51 -24.99
C ASP A 223 -18.28 6.03 -24.13
N ARG A 224 -18.03 6.86 -23.11
CA ARG A 224 -19.10 7.43 -22.25
C ARG A 224 -20.22 8.10 -23.05
N ALA A 225 -19.89 8.67 -24.22
CA ALA A 225 -20.86 9.29 -25.13
C ALA A 225 -21.61 8.30 -26.05
N SER A 226 -21.15 7.06 -26.19
CA SER A 226 -21.80 5.99 -26.97
C SER A 226 -22.50 4.94 -26.09
N LEU A 227 -22.13 4.89 -24.80
CA LEU A 227 -22.83 4.22 -23.69
C LEU A 227 -24.01 5.03 -23.16
N THR A 228 -24.77 5.68 -24.07
CA THR A 228 -25.89 6.58 -23.70
C THR A 228 -27.06 5.85 -23.03
N THR A 229 -27.00 4.53 -22.93
CA THR A 229 -27.96 3.72 -22.18
C THR A 229 -27.20 2.87 -21.19
N GLU A 230 -27.64 2.93 -19.94
CA GLU A 230 -27.23 2.07 -18.83
C GLU A 230 -27.15 0.60 -19.30
N ASP A 231 -28.14 0.14 -20.06
CA ASP A 231 -28.22 -1.21 -20.64
C ASP A 231 -27.00 -1.67 -21.46
N LYS A 232 -26.30 -0.78 -22.19
CA LYS A 232 -25.14 -1.17 -23.02
C LYS A 232 -23.86 -1.30 -22.21
N ALA A 233 -23.61 -0.36 -21.30
CA ALA A 233 -22.52 -0.46 -20.34
C ALA A 233 -22.71 -1.72 -19.49
N MET A 234 -23.95 -1.93 -19.05
CA MET A 234 -24.35 -3.09 -18.29
C MET A 234 -24.25 -4.41 -19.08
N GLN A 235 -24.53 -4.43 -20.39
CA GLN A 235 -24.32 -5.62 -21.22
C GLN A 235 -22.84 -5.93 -21.45
N LEU A 236 -21.96 -4.93 -21.56
CA LEU A 236 -20.51 -5.14 -21.63
C LEU A 236 -19.91 -5.61 -20.30
N VAL A 237 -20.35 -5.01 -19.17
CA VAL A 237 -20.08 -5.51 -17.81
C VAL A 237 -20.58 -6.95 -17.68
N LYS A 238 -21.79 -7.24 -18.17
CA LYS A 238 -22.36 -8.58 -18.23
C LYS A 238 -21.49 -9.50 -19.06
N ASP A 239 -20.98 -9.13 -20.21
CA ASP A 239 -20.15 -10.01 -21.04
C ASP A 239 -18.76 -10.27 -20.42
N LEU A 240 -18.19 -9.29 -19.71
CA LEU A 240 -16.97 -9.46 -18.91
C LEU A 240 -17.21 -10.33 -17.65
N ILE A 241 -18.40 -10.26 -17.05
CA ILE A 241 -18.77 -10.95 -15.80
C ILE A 241 -19.50 -12.29 -16.03
N THR A 242 -20.16 -12.55 -17.17
CA THR A 242 -21.12 -13.67 -17.40
C THR A 242 -20.54 -15.07 -17.36
N LYS A 243 -19.28 -15.22 -16.97
CA LYS A 243 -18.81 -16.49 -16.40
C LYS A 243 -19.19 -16.67 -14.92
N ASN A 244 -19.90 -15.74 -14.27
CA ASN A 244 -20.58 -15.98 -12.99
C ASN A 244 -21.71 -14.97 -12.66
N SER A 245 -22.73 -15.43 -11.94
CA SER A 245 -24.15 -15.02 -12.03
C SER A 245 -24.61 -13.70 -11.37
N ALA A 246 -23.75 -12.73 -11.05
CA ALA A 246 -24.16 -11.51 -10.33
C ALA A 246 -24.70 -10.35 -11.20
N THR A 247 -24.66 -10.44 -12.54
CA THR A 247 -24.93 -9.25 -13.37
C THR A 247 -26.41 -8.86 -13.51
N LYS A 248 -27.34 -9.78 -13.26
CA LYS A 248 -28.78 -9.52 -13.47
C LYS A 248 -29.41 -8.60 -12.41
N GLU A 249 -28.78 -8.45 -11.25
CA GLU A 249 -29.30 -7.58 -10.17
C GLU A 249 -28.85 -6.13 -10.31
N ILE A 250 -27.62 -5.89 -10.79
CA ILE A 250 -27.11 -4.54 -11.08
C ILE A 250 -28.03 -3.83 -12.09
N LEU A 251 -28.50 -4.56 -13.11
CA LEU A 251 -29.38 -4.10 -14.19
C LEU A 251 -30.76 -3.59 -13.71
N LYS A 252 -31.17 -3.87 -12.48
CA LYS A 252 -32.54 -3.64 -12.01
C LYS A 252 -32.67 -2.60 -10.90
N ASN A 253 -31.56 -2.07 -10.39
CA ASN A 253 -31.60 -1.27 -9.18
C ASN A 253 -31.21 0.20 -9.43
N PRO A 254 -32.21 1.10 -9.63
CA PRO A 254 -31.99 2.54 -9.87
C PRO A 254 -31.43 3.31 -8.66
N LYS A 255 -31.10 2.62 -7.56
CA LYS A 255 -30.54 3.21 -6.32
C LYS A 255 -29.01 3.36 -6.38
N TYR A 256 -28.34 2.77 -7.36
CA TYR A 256 -26.88 2.80 -7.47
C TYR A 256 -26.43 3.85 -8.48
N LYS A 257 -25.94 4.99 -7.97
CA LYS A 257 -25.34 6.04 -8.81
C LYS A 257 -24.09 5.52 -9.50
N THR A 258 -23.87 5.93 -10.75
CA THR A 258 -22.70 5.62 -11.60
C THR A 258 -21.35 5.97 -10.99
N ASP A 259 -21.34 6.82 -9.96
CA ASP A 259 -20.13 7.32 -9.30
C ASP A 259 -19.38 6.22 -8.50
N ASN A 260 -19.98 5.03 -8.32
CA ASN A 260 -19.38 3.88 -7.61
C ASN A 260 -19.34 2.60 -8.46
N LEU A 261 -19.29 2.70 -9.79
CA LEU A 261 -19.30 1.56 -10.71
C LEU A 261 -18.22 0.51 -10.36
N LEU A 262 -17.03 0.99 -9.99
CA LEU A 262 -15.90 0.16 -9.56
C LEU A 262 -16.26 -0.75 -8.37
N VAL A 263 -16.86 -0.17 -7.32
CA VAL A 263 -17.28 -0.90 -6.11
C VAL A 263 -18.37 -1.93 -6.44
N LEU A 264 -19.33 -1.56 -7.29
CA LEU A 264 -20.42 -2.45 -7.69
C LEU A 264 -19.89 -3.68 -8.43
N MET A 265 -18.97 -3.49 -9.38
CA MET A 265 -18.33 -4.60 -10.09
C MET A 265 -17.58 -5.52 -9.12
N GLY A 266 -16.83 -4.94 -8.16
CA GLY A 266 -16.13 -5.70 -7.13
C GLY A 266 -17.07 -6.54 -6.25
N GLN A 267 -18.18 -5.95 -5.81
CA GLN A 267 -19.20 -6.64 -5.02
C GLN A 267 -19.88 -7.78 -5.79
N CYS A 268 -20.08 -7.64 -7.10
CA CYS A 268 -20.69 -8.68 -7.93
C CYS A 268 -19.76 -9.90 -8.12
N ILE A 269 -18.46 -9.64 -8.31
CA ILE A 269 -17.44 -10.69 -8.32
C ILE A 269 -17.40 -11.36 -6.94
N SER A 270 -17.43 -10.57 -5.87
CA SER A 270 -17.38 -11.04 -4.48
C SER A 270 -18.58 -11.91 -4.12
N GLU A 271 -19.79 -11.53 -4.50
CA GLU A 271 -21.01 -12.30 -4.27
C GLU A 271 -20.92 -13.70 -4.90
N SER A 272 -20.47 -13.75 -6.15
CA SER A 272 -20.24 -14.99 -6.89
C SER A 272 -19.20 -15.88 -6.19
N ALA A 273 -18.21 -15.27 -5.53
CA ALA A 273 -17.18 -15.95 -4.74
C ALA A 273 -17.61 -16.28 -3.30
N ARG A 274 -18.82 -15.89 -2.86
CA ARG A 274 -19.28 -15.95 -1.46
C ARG A 274 -18.40 -15.15 -0.50
N ILE A 275 -18.03 -13.94 -0.92
CA ILE A 275 -17.30 -12.96 -0.13
C ILE A 275 -18.25 -11.80 0.22
N ALA A 276 -18.21 -11.34 1.47
CA ALA A 276 -18.92 -10.15 1.91
C ALA A 276 -17.94 -9.06 2.36
N TRP A 277 -18.44 -7.82 2.39
CA TRP A 277 -17.71 -6.61 2.74
C TRP A 277 -18.60 -5.81 3.68
N THR A 278 -17.99 -5.12 4.65
CA THR A 278 -18.74 -4.33 5.64
C THR A 278 -18.64 -2.83 5.40
N THR A 279 -17.64 -2.39 4.63
CA THR A 279 -17.39 -0.98 4.34
C THR A 279 -16.63 -0.83 3.02
N ILE A 280 -16.51 0.40 2.54
CA ILE A 280 -15.54 0.80 1.51
C ILE A 280 -14.37 1.59 2.12
N GLY A 281 -14.24 1.60 3.45
CA GLY A 281 -13.20 2.30 4.20
C GLY A 281 -12.30 1.34 4.99
N HIS A 282 -11.55 1.88 5.94
CA HIS A 282 -10.71 1.07 6.82
C HIS A 282 -11.51 0.41 7.93
N VAL A 283 -10.94 -0.65 8.52
CA VAL A 283 -11.46 -1.34 9.70
C VAL A 283 -10.38 -1.42 10.78
N GLY A 284 -10.78 -1.24 12.04
CA GLY A 284 -9.89 -1.21 13.20
C GLY A 284 -9.50 -2.58 13.75
N THR A 285 -9.34 -3.58 12.88
CA THR A 285 -8.82 -4.90 13.31
C THR A 285 -7.35 -4.79 13.65
N ASP A 286 -6.89 -5.55 14.65
CA ASP A 286 -5.46 -5.79 14.83
C ASP A 286 -4.90 -6.44 13.56
N VAL A 287 -3.67 -6.05 13.21
CA VAL A 287 -2.94 -6.56 12.04
C VAL A 287 -1.73 -7.36 12.47
N ASN A 288 -1.28 -8.27 11.60
CA ASN A 288 -0.15 -9.13 11.91
C ASN A 288 1.20 -8.39 11.75
N LEU A 289 2.13 -8.69 12.66
CA LEU A 289 3.53 -8.28 12.61
C LEU A 289 4.41 -9.50 12.29
N TYR A 290 5.18 -9.42 11.21
CA TYR A 290 6.10 -10.46 10.77
C TYR A 290 7.54 -9.95 10.79
N CYS A 291 8.46 -10.78 11.27
CA CYS A 291 9.88 -10.45 11.29
C CYS A 291 10.76 -11.60 10.83
N ALA A 292 11.87 -11.28 10.17
CA ALA A 292 12.93 -12.21 9.82
C ALA A 292 14.31 -11.56 10.03
N GLY A 293 15.33 -12.35 10.37
CA GLY A 293 16.68 -11.84 10.64
C GLY A 293 17.29 -12.47 11.90
N PRO A 294 18.31 -11.83 12.50
CA PRO A 294 18.94 -12.31 13.73
C PRO A 294 17.93 -12.58 14.85
N SER A 295 18.16 -13.62 15.65
CA SER A 295 17.22 -14.03 16.70
C SER A 295 16.95 -12.92 17.74
N VAL A 296 17.96 -12.07 18.01
CA VAL A 296 17.84 -10.90 18.89
C VAL A 296 16.84 -9.87 18.33
N PHE A 297 16.71 -9.77 17.02
CA PHE A 297 15.74 -8.91 16.35
C PHE A 297 14.35 -9.54 16.37
N THR A 298 14.22 -10.80 15.91
CA THR A 298 12.91 -11.44 15.74
C THR A 298 12.17 -11.66 17.06
N ARG A 299 12.89 -11.84 18.19
CA ARG A 299 12.27 -11.92 19.51
C ARG A 299 11.52 -10.64 19.92
N ARG A 300 11.90 -9.47 19.40
CA ARG A 300 11.20 -8.21 19.72
C ARG A 300 9.83 -8.11 19.06
N CYS A 301 9.57 -8.90 18.03
CA CYS A 301 8.30 -8.88 17.30
C CYS A 301 7.23 -9.80 17.90
N ALA A 302 7.58 -10.65 18.86
CA ALA A 302 6.64 -11.57 19.47
C ALA A 302 5.69 -10.83 20.43
N GLY A 303 4.41 -11.18 20.40
CA GLY A 303 3.37 -10.60 21.27
C GLY A 303 2.51 -9.56 20.57
N ASN A 304 1.66 -8.88 21.35
CA ASN A 304 0.83 -7.79 20.86
C ASN A 304 1.51 -6.44 21.11
N HIS A 305 1.53 -5.59 20.10
CA HIS A 305 2.27 -4.32 20.12
C HIS A 305 1.45 -3.21 19.50
N ASN A 306 1.61 -1.99 20.01
CA ASN A 306 1.13 -0.81 19.31
C ASN A 306 2.02 -0.53 18.09
N ASN A 307 1.47 0.09 17.03
CA ASN A 307 2.21 0.37 15.80
C ASN A 307 3.47 1.24 16.03
N ILE A 308 3.51 2.08 17.07
CA ILE A 308 4.71 2.85 17.43
C ILE A 308 5.91 1.96 17.78
N HIS A 309 5.66 0.72 18.23
CA HIS A 309 6.71 -0.24 18.56
C HIS A 309 7.51 -0.68 17.33
N VAL A 310 6.91 -0.63 16.13
CA VAL A 310 7.60 -0.92 14.87
C VAL A 310 8.79 0.03 14.69
N ASN A 311 8.60 1.33 14.99
CA ASN A 311 9.68 2.32 14.94
C ASN A 311 10.75 2.06 16.00
N GLU A 312 10.37 1.64 17.21
CA GLU A 312 11.32 1.28 18.26
C GLU A 312 12.19 0.08 17.84
N ILE A 313 11.61 -0.95 17.21
CA ILE A 313 12.35 -2.10 16.70
C ILE A 313 13.36 -1.64 15.64
N MET A 314 12.93 -0.85 14.67
CA MET A 314 13.77 -0.37 13.57
C MET A 314 14.93 0.50 14.05
N THR A 315 14.64 1.51 14.88
CA THR A 315 15.65 2.47 15.38
C THR A 315 16.67 1.80 16.29
N ASN A 316 16.23 0.87 17.16
CA ASN A 316 17.15 0.10 17.98
C ASN A 316 18.05 -0.81 17.15
N TYR A 317 17.51 -1.48 16.12
CA TYR A 317 18.31 -2.37 15.27
C TYR A 317 19.33 -1.61 14.42
N LEU A 318 18.95 -0.44 13.91
CA LEU A 318 19.81 0.44 13.12
C LEU A 318 20.72 1.33 13.98
N ASN A 319 20.61 1.24 15.32
CA ASN A 319 21.34 2.08 16.28
C ASN A 319 21.21 3.59 15.99
N LEU A 320 19.97 4.05 15.78
CA LEU A 320 19.65 5.43 15.45
C LEU A 320 19.21 6.21 16.69
N ASP A 321 19.81 7.38 16.91
CA ASP A 321 19.29 8.39 17.85
C ASP A 321 18.45 9.41 17.08
N LEU A 322 17.12 9.33 17.26
CA LEU A 322 16.17 10.24 16.62
C LEU A 322 15.97 11.56 17.39
N GLN A 323 16.53 11.71 18.60
CA GLN A 323 16.25 12.88 19.42
C GLN A 323 16.78 14.19 18.80
N PRO A 324 18.01 14.27 18.24
CA PRO A 324 18.50 15.49 17.64
C PRO A 324 17.63 15.96 16.46
N ILE A 325 17.21 15.03 15.59
CA ILE A 325 16.36 15.36 14.45
C ILE A 325 14.95 15.72 14.89
N THR A 326 14.41 15.05 15.90
CA THR A 326 13.09 15.37 16.48
C THR A 326 13.07 16.80 17.02
N LEU A 327 14.12 17.22 17.74
CA LEU A 327 14.22 18.60 18.24
C LEU A 327 14.33 19.62 17.11
N LYS A 328 15.09 19.31 16.05
CA LYS A 328 15.18 20.17 14.87
C LYS A 328 13.83 20.33 14.17
N LEU A 329 13.04 19.26 14.11
CA LEU A 329 11.73 19.26 13.43
C LEU A 329 10.61 19.92 14.23
N ARG A 330 10.72 20.03 15.56
CA ARG A 330 9.70 20.72 16.40
C ARG A 330 9.50 22.20 16.07
N GLY A 331 10.42 22.82 15.33
CA GLY A 331 10.27 24.16 14.76
C GLY A 331 10.27 24.20 13.22
N PHE A 332 10.27 23.04 12.55
CA PHE A 332 10.30 22.97 11.09
C PHE A 332 8.91 23.28 10.53
N LYS A 333 8.82 24.37 9.76
CA LYS A 333 7.66 24.71 8.96
C LYS A 333 8.01 24.41 7.51
N PRO A 334 7.45 23.36 6.88
CA PRO A 334 7.84 22.95 5.54
C PRO A 334 7.68 24.06 4.49
N ASN A 335 6.78 25.03 4.74
CA ASN A 335 6.36 26.06 3.79
C ASN A 335 5.99 27.39 4.48
N ASP A 336 6.96 28.17 4.96
CA ASP A 336 6.79 29.45 5.72
C ASP A 336 5.98 30.59 5.03
N ASN A 337 5.23 30.32 3.96
CA ASN A 337 4.30 31.28 3.34
C ASN A 337 2.81 30.92 3.40
N LYS A 338 2.38 29.74 3.90
CA LYS A 338 0.95 29.44 4.06
C LYS A 338 0.66 28.37 5.12
N THR A 339 0.61 28.74 6.41
CA THR A 339 -0.42 28.32 7.40
C THR A 339 -0.02 28.69 8.85
N ALA A 340 -1.06 28.80 9.69
CA ALA A 340 -1.05 29.39 11.02
C ALA A 340 -0.21 28.63 12.06
N ALA A 341 0.13 29.32 13.15
CA ALA A 341 0.85 28.76 14.29
C ALA A 341 0.19 27.47 14.82
N PRO A 342 0.98 26.49 15.31
CA PRO A 342 0.44 25.26 15.85
C PRO A 342 -0.51 25.57 17.01
N PRO A 343 -1.64 24.84 17.14
CA PRO A 343 -2.47 24.96 18.33
C PRO A 343 -1.65 24.58 19.57
N ALA A 344 -1.85 25.32 20.66
CA ALA A 344 -1.19 25.06 21.92
C ALA A 344 -1.39 23.60 22.35
N THR A 345 -0.34 23.03 22.96
CA THR A 345 -0.36 21.67 23.51
C THR A 345 -1.60 21.51 24.40
N PRO A 346 -2.46 20.49 24.17
CA PRO A 346 -3.61 20.29 25.04
C PRO A 346 -3.10 20.02 26.45
N SER A 347 -3.53 20.84 27.41
CA SER A 347 -3.29 20.56 28.82
C SER A 347 -3.97 19.23 29.15
N VAL A 348 -3.17 18.23 29.54
CA VAL A 348 -3.68 16.97 30.09
C VAL A 348 -4.46 17.32 31.36
N SER A 349 -5.78 17.29 31.28
CA SER A 349 -6.62 17.33 32.48
C SER A 349 -6.40 16.01 33.23
N PRO A 350 -6.24 16.04 34.56
CA PRO A 350 -6.08 14.82 35.33
C PRO A 350 -7.27 13.90 35.11
N ILE A 351 -6.97 12.63 34.82
CA ILE A 351 -7.92 11.55 34.62
C ILE A 351 -8.91 11.55 35.79
N ALA A 352 -10.20 11.73 35.48
CA ALA A 352 -11.26 11.56 36.46
C ALA A 352 -11.23 10.12 36.97
N THR A 353 -11.21 9.97 38.29
CA THR A 353 -11.24 8.70 39.01
C THR A 353 -12.44 7.87 38.53
N PRO A 354 -12.29 6.56 38.27
CA PRO A 354 -13.41 5.77 37.77
C PRO A 354 -14.50 5.67 38.84
N ILE A 355 -15.72 6.05 38.47
CA ILE A 355 -16.91 5.82 39.27
C ILE A 355 -17.17 4.32 39.27
N ALA A 356 -17.05 3.68 40.43
CA ALA A 356 -17.43 2.29 40.62
C ALA A 356 -18.96 2.16 40.51
N THR A 357 -19.46 1.65 39.38
CA THR A 357 -20.81 1.10 39.31
C THR A 357 -20.84 -0.30 39.92
N PRO A 358 -21.77 -0.61 40.85
CA PRO A 358 -21.88 -1.96 41.37
C PRO A 358 -22.35 -2.92 40.28
N ILE A 359 -21.61 -4.00 40.09
CA ILE A 359 -22.00 -5.11 39.22
C ILE A 359 -23.20 -5.81 39.88
N ALA A 360 -24.36 -5.76 39.23
CA ALA A 360 -25.49 -6.59 39.60
C ALA A 360 -25.17 -8.05 39.22
N THR A 361 -25.12 -8.94 40.21
CA THR A 361 -25.05 -10.39 40.03
C THR A 361 -26.30 -10.89 39.31
N PRO A 362 -26.20 -11.71 38.26
CA PRO A 362 -27.36 -12.34 37.64
C PRO A 362 -27.96 -13.39 38.58
N ALA A 363 -29.28 -13.35 38.75
CA ALA A 363 -30.02 -14.40 39.45
C ALA A 363 -29.98 -15.70 38.65
N VAL A 364 -29.46 -16.76 39.27
CA VAL A 364 -29.50 -18.13 38.74
C VAL A 364 -30.91 -18.68 38.99
N THR A 365 -31.69 -18.89 37.94
CA THR A 365 -32.92 -19.70 38.01
C THR A 365 -32.55 -21.19 38.02
N PRO A 366 -33.10 -22.02 38.94
CA PRO A 366 -32.86 -23.45 38.91
C PRO A 366 -33.63 -24.10 37.75
N ALA A 367 -32.95 -24.98 37.02
CA ALA A 367 -33.55 -25.82 36.00
C ALA A 367 -34.58 -26.77 36.62
N SER A 368 -35.82 -26.72 36.14
CA SER A 368 -36.84 -27.72 36.47
C SER A 368 -36.58 -28.99 35.65
N THR A 369 -36.23 -30.07 36.32
CA THR A 369 -36.31 -31.43 35.80
C THR A 369 -37.77 -31.82 35.59
N LYS A 370 -38.16 -32.12 34.35
CA LYS A 370 -39.07 -33.22 34.00
C LYS A 370 -38.91 -33.58 32.53
#